data_AF-A0A955Y8M8-F1
#
_entry.id   AF-A0A955Y8M8-F1
#
_cell.length_a   1.000
_cell.length_b   1.000
_cell.length_c   1.000
_cell.angle_alpha   90.00
_cell.angle_beta   90.00
_cell.angle_gamma   90.00
#
_symmetry.space_group_name_H-M   'P 1'
#
loop_
_entity.id
_entity.type
_entity.pdbx_description
1 polymer ?
#
loop_
_entity_poly.entity_id
_entity_poly.type
_entity_poly.pdbx_seq_one_letter_code
_entity_poly.pdbx_strand_id
1 'polypeptide(L)'
;KLVATAWSRMDHPEIALVPAPPLPATVELPTHQVFPAGDGLPEITPRPRVLHEIAPSAAAARYSREQRDALAEHVRTRVVFQRGFQPGGQDVPPPWATRPSFTPADWGTLAHGWFAAWGFRGEPSDTAVRGYLEHEWGADDPDVRLWLQAVSRGMQGRRGSLWELVTDPASRLFFEYPLLGIGGADDDLLLTGRVDLLVARKEGLIVVDFKAGEKSPTSLDDLVEGASLRTYGPQLDSYRGALERLGHRVLQTSLWFVRTGAQVSW
;
A
#
# COMPACT_ATOMS: atom_id res chain seq x y z
N LYS A 1 16.06 -8.95 22.85
CA LYS A 1 14.59 -8.88 22.66
C LYS A 1 14.36 -7.78 21.64
N LEU A 2 13.84 -8.10 20.45
CA LEU A 2 13.41 -7.07 19.51
C LEU A 2 12.23 -6.34 20.17
N VAL A 3 12.41 -5.06 20.47
CA VAL A 3 11.33 -4.19 20.97
C VAL A 3 11.06 -3.23 19.83
N ALA A 4 9.81 -3.15 19.37
CA ALA A 4 9.40 -2.15 18.39
C ALA A 4 9.49 -0.76 19.04
N THR A 5 10.66 -0.16 19.01
CA THR A 5 10.90 1.21 19.48
C THR A 5 11.09 2.09 18.26
N ALA A 6 10.13 3.00 18.07
CA ALA A 6 10.16 4.15 17.16
C ALA A 6 9.83 3.91 15.68
N TRP A 7 8.63 4.35 15.29
CA TRP A 7 8.32 4.85 13.94
C TRP A 7 7.64 6.21 14.11
N SER A 8 8.44 7.27 14.30
CA SER A 8 7.93 8.65 14.36
C SER A 8 8.92 9.69 13.82
N ARG A 9 9.89 9.29 12.99
CA ARG A 9 10.88 10.22 12.41
C ARG A 9 11.13 9.88 10.94
N MET A 10 10.36 10.51 10.06
CA MET A 10 10.79 10.73 8.68
C MET A 10 10.70 12.22 8.40
N ASP A 11 11.84 12.90 8.54
CA ASP A 11 12.04 14.25 8.01
C ASP A 11 12.21 14.12 6.49
N HIS A 12 11.18 14.50 5.73
CA HIS A 12 11.29 14.67 4.27
C HIS A 12 11.71 16.10 3.97
N PRO A 13 12.94 16.37 3.47
CA PRO A 13 13.43 17.74 3.28
C PRO A 13 12.84 18.50 2.08
N GLU A 14 11.77 18.01 1.42
CA GLU A 14 11.18 18.68 0.24
C GLU A 14 9.64 18.78 0.26
N ILE A 15 8.98 18.49 1.38
CA ILE A 15 7.60 18.90 1.59
C ILE A 15 7.64 19.97 2.67
N ALA A 16 7.44 21.23 2.30
CA ALA A 16 7.13 22.25 3.29
C ALA A 16 5.80 21.85 3.94
N LEU A 17 5.88 21.09 5.03
CA LEU A 17 4.77 20.91 5.96
C LEU A 17 4.52 22.29 6.56
N VAL A 18 3.57 23.01 5.98
CA VAL A 18 2.96 24.15 6.67
C VAL A 18 2.42 23.57 7.98
N PRO A 19 2.87 24.05 9.16
CA PRO A 19 2.35 23.53 10.42
C PRO A 19 0.85 23.80 10.45
N ALA A 20 0.07 22.72 10.37
CA ALA A 20 -1.37 22.83 10.44
C ALA A 20 -1.74 23.27 11.87
N PRO A 21 -2.60 24.29 12.04
CA PRO A 21 -3.18 24.58 13.35
C PRO A 21 -3.94 23.34 13.85
N PRO A 22 -4.10 23.17 15.17
CA PRO A 22 -4.85 22.04 15.72
C PRO A 22 -6.23 21.94 15.06
N LEU A 23 -6.52 20.81 14.44
CA LEU A 23 -7.80 20.59 13.79
C LEU A 23 -8.90 20.42 14.86
N PRO A 24 -10.05 21.10 14.72
CA PRO A 24 -11.22 20.78 15.53
C PRO A 24 -11.69 19.35 15.25
N ALA A 25 -12.36 18.72 16.23
CA ALA A 25 -12.91 17.35 16.15
C ALA A 25 -13.95 17.13 15.02
N THR A 26 -14.26 18.18 14.27
CA THR A 26 -15.15 18.21 13.10
C THR A 26 -14.58 19.25 12.14
N VAL A 27 -14.18 18.82 10.94
CA VAL A 27 -13.73 19.73 9.87
C VAL A 27 -14.92 19.98 8.94
N GLU A 28 -15.54 21.14 9.05
CA GLU A 28 -16.45 21.64 8.02
C GLU A 28 -15.62 22.22 6.87
N LEU A 29 -15.70 21.61 5.68
CA LEU A 29 -15.05 22.15 4.49
C LEU A 29 -15.89 23.31 3.92
N PRO A 30 -15.31 24.46 3.55
CA PRO A 30 -16.05 25.58 3.00
C PRO A 30 -16.53 25.25 1.57
N THR A 31 -17.84 25.01 1.42
CA THR A 31 -18.51 24.88 0.12
C THR A 31 -18.96 26.25 -0.38
N HIS A 32 -18.05 27.11 -0.82
CA HIS A 32 -18.44 28.33 -1.53
C HIS A 32 -17.52 28.62 -2.72
N GLN A 33 -17.88 28.11 -3.90
CA GLN A 33 -17.64 28.80 -5.16
C GLN A 33 -18.91 29.60 -5.47
N VAL A 34 -18.84 30.92 -5.32
CA VAL A 34 -19.91 31.83 -5.74
C VAL A 34 -19.75 32.05 -7.23
N PHE A 35 -20.61 31.40 -8.04
CA PHE A 35 -20.77 31.76 -9.44
C PHE A 35 -21.69 32.99 -9.55
N PRO A 36 -21.40 33.95 -10.45
CA PRO A 36 -22.27 35.10 -10.66
C PRO A 36 -23.63 34.62 -11.18
N ALA A 37 -24.68 35.11 -10.54
CA ALA A 37 -26.07 34.68 -10.71
C ALA A 37 -26.56 34.93 -12.14
N GLY A 38 -26.78 33.85 -12.88
CA GLY A 38 -27.74 33.78 -13.98
C GLY A 38 -28.95 32.97 -13.50
N ASP A 39 -30.13 33.49 -13.79
CA ASP A 39 -31.45 33.08 -13.29
C ASP A 39 -31.64 31.57 -13.00
N GLY A 40 -32.07 31.29 -11.76
CA GLY A 40 -33.03 30.22 -11.49
C GLY A 40 -32.52 28.78 -11.36
N LEU A 41 -31.29 28.54 -10.91
CA LEU A 41 -30.95 27.19 -10.43
C LEU A 41 -31.59 26.97 -9.04
N PRO A 42 -32.23 25.82 -8.79
CA PRO A 42 -32.74 25.49 -7.46
C PRO A 42 -31.57 25.59 -6.48
N GLU A 43 -31.80 26.25 -5.34
CA GLU A 43 -30.87 26.36 -4.24
C GLU A 43 -30.63 24.96 -3.67
N ILE A 44 -29.70 24.21 -4.28
CA ILE A 44 -29.20 22.96 -3.73
C ILE A 44 -28.31 23.38 -2.56
N THR A 45 -28.90 23.57 -1.38
CA THR A 45 -28.11 23.67 -0.15
C THR A 45 -27.40 22.31 -0.01
N PRO A 46 -26.08 22.22 -0.22
CA PRO A 46 -25.40 20.95 -0.07
C PRO A 46 -25.55 20.55 1.40
N ARG A 47 -26.26 19.45 1.66
CA ARG A 47 -26.31 18.89 3.01
C ARG A 47 -24.86 18.56 3.41
N PRO A 48 -24.42 18.93 4.63
CA PRO A 48 -23.11 18.53 5.10
C PRO A 48 -23.01 17.01 5.00
N ARG A 49 -22.04 16.54 4.22
CA ARG A 49 -21.72 15.11 4.16
C ARG A 49 -20.90 14.80 5.40
N VAL A 50 -21.40 13.87 6.22
CA VAL A 50 -20.61 13.33 7.33
C VAL A 50 -19.58 12.39 6.72
N LEU A 51 -18.29 12.75 6.85
CA LEU A 51 -17.21 11.88 6.44
C LEU A 51 -16.83 10.95 7.59
N HIS A 52 -16.69 9.66 7.29
CA HIS A 52 -16.21 8.68 8.25
C HIS A 52 -14.70 8.51 8.10
N GLU A 53 -13.94 8.86 9.15
CA GLU A 53 -12.51 8.61 9.17
C GLU A 53 -12.22 7.11 9.30
N ILE A 54 -11.46 6.55 8.37
CA ILE A 54 -10.99 5.16 8.43
C ILE A 54 -9.59 5.00 7.85
N ALA A 55 -8.89 3.94 8.29
CA ALA A 55 -7.72 3.45 7.58
C ALA A 55 -8.11 2.81 6.24
N PRO A 56 -7.32 2.97 5.17
CA PRO A 56 -7.56 2.32 3.89
C PRO A 56 -7.66 0.79 3.97
N SER A 57 -6.90 0.15 4.86
CA SER A 57 -6.99 -1.29 5.12
C SER A 57 -8.35 -1.73 5.70
N ALA A 58 -9.10 -0.81 6.30
CA ALA A 58 -10.45 -1.04 6.80
C ALA A 58 -11.55 -0.77 5.75
N ALA A 59 -11.18 -0.27 4.55
CA ALA A 59 -12.15 0.11 3.52
C ALA A 59 -13.07 -1.05 3.11
N ALA A 60 -12.55 -2.28 3.06
CA ALA A 60 -13.34 -3.46 2.68
C ALA A 60 -14.56 -3.70 3.56
N ALA A 61 -14.54 -3.27 4.83
CA ALA A 61 -15.68 -3.39 5.74
C ALA A 61 -16.84 -2.45 5.39
N ARG A 62 -16.60 -1.42 4.57
CA ARG A 62 -17.62 -0.48 4.06
C ARG A 62 -18.27 -0.93 2.76
N TYR A 63 -17.69 -1.93 2.10
CA TYR A 63 -18.24 -2.47 0.87
C TYR A 63 -19.21 -3.60 1.22
N SER A 64 -20.39 -3.58 0.60
CA SER A 64 -21.28 -4.74 0.58
C SER A 64 -20.57 -5.97 0.01
N ARG A 65 -21.12 -7.16 0.26
CA ARG A 65 -20.57 -8.38 -0.30
C ARG A 65 -20.60 -8.33 -1.83
N GLU A 66 -21.69 -7.85 -2.39
CA GLU A 66 -21.92 -7.70 -3.83
C GLU A 66 -20.90 -6.74 -4.46
N GLN A 67 -20.61 -5.60 -3.82
CA GLN A 67 -19.58 -4.68 -4.28
C GLN A 67 -18.18 -5.31 -4.24
N ARG A 68 -17.85 -6.06 -3.19
CA ARG A 68 -16.56 -6.78 -3.10
C ARG A 68 -16.43 -7.87 -4.16
N ASP A 69 -17.51 -8.60 -4.43
CA ASP A 69 -17.55 -9.63 -5.47
C ASP A 69 -17.40 -9.02 -6.87
N ALA A 70 -18.14 -7.94 -7.16
CA ALA A 70 -18.04 -7.23 -8.43
C ALA A 70 -16.66 -6.62 -8.66
N LEU A 71 -16.05 -6.03 -7.62
CA LEU A 71 -14.70 -5.49 -7.69
C LEU A 71 -13.66 -6.59 -7.90
N ALA A 72 -13.75 -7.71 -7.17
CA ALA A 72 -12.84 -8.84 -7.34
C ALA A 72 -12.91 -9.40 -8.77
N GLU A 73 -14.11 -9.51 -9.36
CA GLU A 73 -14.29 -9.95 -10.74
C GLU A 73 -13.75 -8.94 -11.76
N HIS A 74 -13.95 -7.64 -11.52
CA HIS A 74 -13.38 -6.58 -12.33
C HIS A 74 -11.85 -6.67 -12.36
N VAL A 75 -11.23 -6.80 -11.19
CA VAL A 75 -9.77 -6.96 -11.04
C VAL A 75 -9.31 -8.23 -11.76
N ARG A 76 -9.96 -9.37 -11.55
CA ARG A 76 -9.61 -10.64 -12.22
C ARG A 76 -9.60 -10.47 -13.74
N THR A 77 -10.62 -9.82 -14.31
CA THR A 77 -10.73 -9.59 -15.75
C THR A 77 -9.62 -8.67 -16.27
N ARG A 78 -9.32 -7.57 -15.55
CA ARG A 78 -8.23 -6.64 -15.88
C ARG A 78 -6.86 -7.30 -15.87
N VAL A 79 -6.57 -8.05 -14.81
CA VAL A 79 -5.31 -8.76 -14.61
C VAL A 79 -5.03 -9.70 -15.77
N VAL A 80 -6.04 -10.48 -16.20
CA VAL A 80 -5.93 -11.40 -17.35
C VAL A 80 -5.64 -10.65 -18.64
N PHE A 81 -6.37 -9.56 -18.91
CA PHE A 81 -6.23 -8.79 -20.14
C PHE A 81 -4.88 -8.07 -20.23
N GLN A 82 -4.42 -7.48 -19.13
CA GLN A 82 -3.19 -6.69 -19.08
C GLN A 82 -1.94 -7.53 -18.80
N ARG A 83 -2.10 -8.85 -18.60
CA ARG A 83 -1.04 -9.76 -18.12
C ARG A 83 -0.37 -9.24 -16.85
N GLY A 84 -1.19 -8.66 -15.95
CA GLY A 84 -0.74 -8.07 -14.69
C GLY A 84 -0.43 -9.09 -13.60
N PHE A 85 -0.65 -10.39 -13.86
CA PHE A 85 -0.32 -11.46 -12.93
C PHE A 85 1.04 -12.07 -13.26
N GLN A 86 1.87 -12.20 -12.24
CA GLN A 86 3.04 -13.06 -12.26
C GLN A 86 2.98 -14.01 -11.07
N PRO A 87 2.92 -15.33 -11.31
CA PRO A 87 2.97 -16.30 -10.23
C PRO A 87 4.30 -16.22 -9.50
N GLY A 88 4.25 -16.44 -8.20
CA GLY A 88 5.42 -16.42 -7.34
C GLY A 88 6.36 -17.62 -7.55
N GLY A 89 7.35 -17.68 -6.68
CA GLY A 89 8.26 -18.80 -6.53
C GLY A 89 8.00 -19.65 -5.32
N GLN A 90 9.05 -20.35 -4.91
CA GLN A 90 9.07 -21.05 -3.64
C GLN A 90 8.75 -20.05 -2.51
N ASP A 91 7.76 -20.41 -1.70
CA ASP A 91 7.39 -19.65 -0.52
C ASP A 91 8.53 -19.65 0.51
N VAL A 92 8.84 -18.47 1.02
CA VAL A 92 9.85 -18.24 2.07
C VAL A 92 9.10 -17.84 3.35
N PRO A 93 8.63 -18.83 4.14
CA PRO A 93 7.87 -18.55 5.36
C PRO A 93 8.74 -17.83 6.40
N PRO A 94 8.14 -16.92 7.20
CA PRO A 94 8.80 -16.42 8.40
C PRO A 94 9.22 -17.56 9.34
N PRO A 95 10.27 -17.37 10.16
CA PRO A 95 10.74 -18.37 11.11
C PRO A 95 9.84 -18.45 12.36
N TRP A 96 8.56 -18.79 12.17
CA TRP A 96 7.55 -18.85 13.24
C TRP A 96 7.97 -19.70 14.44
N ALA A 97 8.66 -20.81 14.18
CA ALA A 97 9.09 -21.75 15.21
C ALA A 97 10.10 -21.13 16.18
N THR A 98 11.00 -20.28 15.70
CA THR A 98 12.02 -19.63 16.53
C THR A 98 11.55 -18.29 17.08
N ARG A 99 10.45 -17.75 16.54
CA ARG A 99 9.78 -16.52 16.96
C ARG A 99 8.27 -16.67 17.12
N PRO A 100 7.80 -17.53 18.05
CA PRO A 100 6.37 -17.78 18.23
C PRO A 100 5.60 -16.58 18.79
N SER A 101 6.30 -15.58 19.33
CA SER A 101 5.69 -14.34 19.84
C SER A 101 5.40 -13.32 18.73
N PHE A 102 5.94 -13.50 17.52
CA PHE A 102 5.68 -12.60 16.40
C PHE A 102 4.36 -12.99 15.73
N THR A 103 3.46 -12.02 15.63
CA THR A 103 2.21 -12.13 14.89
C THR A 103 2.46 -11.93 13.39
N PRO A 104 1.51 -12.31 12.51
CA PRO A 104 1.59 -11.96 11.09
C PRO A 104 1.75 -10.46 10.81
N ALA A 105 1.20 -9.61 11.68
CA ALA A 105 1.36 -8.16 11.57
C ALA A 105 2.82 -7.75 11.82
N ASP A 106 3.49 -8.33 12.82
CA ASP A 106 4.89 -8.02 13.14
C ASP A 106 5.83 -8.38 11.98
N TRP A 107 5.60 -9.51 11.32
CA TRP A 107 6.34 -9.89 10.11
C TRP A 107 6.07 -8.97 8.93
N GLY A 108 4.83 -8.50 8.78
CA GLY A 108 4.48 -7.45 7.83
C GLY A 108 5.26 -6.17 8.08
N THR A 109 5.25 -5.68 9.31
CA THR A 109 5.99 -4.48 9.73
C THR A 109 7.50 -4.63 9.50
N LEU A 110 8.09 -5.78 9.82
CA LEU A 110 9.50 -6.07 9.54
C LEU A 110 9.82 -6.00 8.04
N ALA A 111 9.02 -6.67 7.20
CA ALA A 111 9.26 -6.70 5.76
C ALA A 111 9.09 -5.31 5.14
N HIS A 112 8.03 -4.59 5.50
CA HIS A 112 7.77 -3.22 5.02
C HIS A 112 8.91 -2.28 5.38
N GLY A 113 9.31 -2.27 6.66
CA GLY A 113 10.41 -1.43 7.13
C GLY A 113 11.74 -1.77 6.45
N TRP A 114 12.03 -3.05 6.24
CA TRP A 114 13.22 -3.48 5.53
C TRP A 114 13.20 -3.00 4.06
N PHE A 115 12.08 -3.10 3.36
CA PHE A 115 11.99 -2.64 1.97
C PHE A 115 12.11 -1.13 1.84
N ALA A 116 11.60 -0.37 2.81
CA ALA A 116 11.82 1.06 2.89
C ALA A 116 13.32 1.40 3.07
N ALA A 117 14.02 0.68 3.95
CA ALA A 117 15.44 0.89 4.20
C ALA A 117 16.33 0.45 3.03
N TRP A 118 16.01 -0.69 2.40
CA TRP A 118 16.74 -1.24 1.26
C TRP A 118 16.48 -0.47 -0.03
N GLY A 119 15.25 0.01 -0.23
CA GLY A 119 14.84 0.74 -1.43
C GLY A 119 15.01 -0.03 -2.74
N PHE A 120 15.10 -1.36 -2.68
CA PHE A 120 15.41 -2.26 -3.81
C PHE A 120 16.74 -1.93 -4.52
N ARG A 121 17.72 -1.36 -3.81
CA ARG A 121 19.01 -0.95 -4.37
C ARG A 121 20.16 -1.77 -3.82
N GLY A 122 21.04 -2.20 -4.72
CA GLY A 122 22.19 -3.04 -4.36
C GLY A 122 21.79 -4.43 -3.88
N GLU A 123 22.78 -5.18 -3.42
CA GLU A 123 22.56 -6.54 -2.90
C GLU A 123 22.01 -6.49 -1.46
N PRO A 124 20.97 -7.27 -1.12
CA PRO A 124 20.49 -7.44 0.26
C PRO A 124 21.49 -8.30 1.08
N SER A 125 22.67 -7.73 1.32
CA SER A 125 23.78 -8.39 2.00
C SER A 125 23.52 -8.60 3.49
N ASP A 126 24.27 -9.52 4.10
CA ASP A 126 24.22 -9.79 5.56
C ASP A 126 24.47 -8.52 6.38
N THR A 127 25.50 -7.75 5.98
CA THR A 127 25.84 -6.48 6.60
C THR A 127 24.69 -5.47 6.51
N ALA A 128 24.02 -5.38 5.36
CA ALA A 128 22.92 -4.42 5.16
C ALA A 128 21.70 -4.75 6.04
N VAL A 129 21.29 -6.02 6.04
CA VAL A 129 20.13 -6.47 6.86
C VAL A 129 20.44 -6.38 8.35
N ARG A 130 21.64 -6.79 8.78
CA ARG A 130 22.07 -6.63 10.18
C ARG A 130 22.04 -5.16 10.59
N GLY A 131 22.60 -4.27 9.78
CA GLY A 131 22.61 -2.82 10.08
C GLY A 131 21.20 -2.24 10.23
N TYR A 132 20.26 -2.68 9.38
CA TYR A 132 18.85 -2.33 9.52
C TYR A 132 18.25 -2.83 10.84
N LEU A 133 18.42 -4.11 11.18
CA LEU A 133 17.85 -4.69 12.39
C LEU A 133 18.43 -4.06 13.67
N GLU A 134 19.73 -3.80 13.70
CA GLU A 134 20.39 -3.10 14.81
C GLU A 134 19.90 -1.66 14.95
N HIS A 135 19.73 -0.93 13.84
CA HIS A 135 19.32 0.48 13.86
C HIS A 135 17.84 0.65 14.23
N GLU A 136 16.94 -0.05 13.53
CA GLU A 136 15.50 0.15 13.63
C GLU A 136 14.86 -0.68 14.75
N TRP A 137 15.46 -1.83 15.09
CA TRP A 137 14.88 -2.77 16.06
C TRP A 137 15.76 -3.00 17.29
N GLY A 138 16.95 -2.39 17.34
CA GLY A 138 17.86 -2.47 18.47
C GLY A 138 18.40 -3.87 18.75
N ALA A 139 18.28 -4.81 17.81
CA ALA A 139 18.81 -6.15 17.98
C ALA A 139 19.12 -6.82 16.63
N ASP A 140 20.17 -7.64 16.63
CA ASP A 140 20.51 -8.53 15.53
C ASP A 140 19.95 -9.93 15.79
N ASP A 141 19.02 -10.37 14.95
CA ASP A 141 18.45 -11.70 15.01
C ASP A 141 18.84 -12.49 13.76
N PRO A 142 19.64 -13.56 13.89
CA PRO A 142 20.07 -14.38 12.75
C PRO A 142 18.93 -14.95 11.91
N ASP A 143 17.83 -15.40 12.53
CA ASP A 143 16.73 -16.03 11.80
C ASP A 143 15.92 -15.00 11.01
N VAL A 144 15.64 -13.86 11.64
CA VAL A 144 14.98 -12.72 10.98
C VAL A 144 15.86 -12.19 9.85
N ARG A 145 17.17 -12.08 10.07
CA ARG A 145 18.13 -11.65 9.06
C ARG A 145 18.14 -12.57 7.85
N LEU A 146 18.29 -13.88 8.07
CA LEU A 146 18.25 -14.88 7.00
C LEU A 146 16.94 -14.84 6.22
N TRP A 147 15.81 -14.67 6.92
CA TRP A 147 14.51 -14.54 6.30
C TRP A 147 14.40 -13.28 5.41
N LEU A 148 14.79 -12.10 5.91
CA LEU A 148 14.79 -10.86 5.14
C LEU A 148 15.69 -10.94 3.90
N GLN A 149 16.87 -11.57 4.01
CA GLN A 149 17.72 -11.84 2.86
C GLN A 149 17.06 -12.76 1.84
N ALA A 150 16.43 -13.84 2.31
CA ALA A 150 15.80 -14.83 1.45
C ALA A 150 14.61 -14.23 0.68
N VAL A 151 13.74 -13.44 1.33
CA VAL A 151 12.63 -12.76 0.63
C VAL A 151 13.15 -11.72 -0.37
N SER A 152 14.15 -10.90 0.00
CA SER A 152 14.73 -9.91 -0.93
C SER A 152 15.37 -10.56 -2.16
N ARG A 153 16.15 -11.64 -1.97
CA ARG A 153 16.74 -12.40 -3.08
C ARG A 153 15.67 -13.10 -3.92
N GLY A 154 14.61 -13.60 -3.28
CA GLY A 154 13.45 -14.18 -3.96
C GLY A 154 12.78 -13.17 -4.90
N MET A 155 12.49 -11.96 -4.40
CA MET A 155 11.93 -10.87 -5.20
C MET A 155 12.88 -10.46 -6.34
N GLN A 156 14.18 -10.29 -6.04
CA GLN A 156 15.20 -9.94 -7.04
C GLN A 156 15.35 -11.01 -8.13
N GLY A 157 15.30 -12.29 -7.76
CA GLY A 157 15.46 -13.40 -8.70
C GLY A 157 14.29 -13.56 -9.66
N ARG A 158 13.08 -13.10 -9.28
CA ARG A 158 11.87 -13.21 -10.11
C ARG A 158 11.81 -12.18 -11.23
N ARG A 159 12.46 -11.01 -11.07
CA ARG A 159 12.55 -9.94 -12.07
C ARG A 159 11.22 -9.64 -12.79
N GLY A 160 10.15 -9.49 -12.02
CA GLY A 160 8.83 -9.15 -12.55
C GLY A 160 8.66 -7.71 -13.00
N SER A 161 7.50 -7.37 -13.56
CA SER A 161 7.24 -5.99 -14.00
C SER A 161 7.28 -4.98 -12.84
N LEU A 162 6.88 -5.36 -11.62
CA LEU A 162 7.09 -4.51 -10.45
C LEU A 162 8.57 -4.38 -10.10
N TRP A 163 9.35 -5.45 -10.22
CA TRP A 163 10.79 -5.40 -10.00
C TRP A 163 11.48 -4.43 -10.96
N GLU A 164 11.13 -4.50 -12.25
CA GLU A 164 11.61 -3.56 -13.26
C GLU A 164 11.22 -2.12 -12.91
N LEU A 165 9.97 -1.89 -12.51
CA LEU A 165 9.49 -0.57 -12.11
C LEU A 165 10.24 0.01 -10.90
N VAL A 166 10.48 -0.78 -9.85
CA VAL A 166 11.12 -0.28 -8.62
C VAL A 166 12.63 -0.13 -8.75
N THR A 167 13.25 -0.80 -9.73
CA THR A 167 14.68 -0.70 -10.00
C THR A 167 15.04 0.25 -11.15
N ASP A 168 14.04 0.74 -11.89
CA ASP A 168 14.21 1.74 -12.94
C ASP A 168 14.72 3.07 -12.33
N PRO A 169 15.87 3.61 -12.78
CA PRO A 169 16.38 4.91 -12.32
C PRO A 169 15.43 6.09 -12.59
N ALA A 170 14.50 5.95 -13.54
CA ALA A 170 13.46 6.95 -13.81
C ALA A 170 12.30 6.93 -12.81
N SER A 171 12.23 5.90 -11.95
CA SER A 171 11.23 5.78 -10.91
C SER A 171 11.68 6.44 -9.61
N ARG A 172 10.78 7.23 -9.00
CA ARG A 172 10.95 7.73 -7.63
C ARG A 172 10.09 6.90 -6.69
N LEU A 173 10.71 6.33 -5.66
CA LEU A 173 10.04 5.47 -4.69
C LEU A 173 9.73 6.26 -3.42
N PHE A 174 8.48 6.21 -2.98
CA PHE A 174 8.04 6.75 -1.69
C PHE A 174 7.44 5.61 -0.88
N PHE A 175 8.15 5.17 0.15
CA PHE A 175 7.69 4.13 1.06
C PHE A 175 6.86 4.75 2.18
N GLU A 176 5.88 3.99 2.68
CA GLU A 176 5.04 4.39 3.81
C GLU A 176 4.41 5.78 3.60
N TYR A 177 4.04 6.09 2.35
CA TYR A 177 3.63 7.42 1.93
C TYR A 177 2.33 7.82 2.64
N PRO A 178 2.32 8.92 3.41
CA PRO A 178 1.14 9.33 4.16
C PRO A 178 0.00 9.70 3.20
N LEU A 179 -1.18 9.17 3.48
CA LEU A 179 -2.39 9.45 2.73
C LEU A 179 -3.44 10.08 3.64
N LEU A 180 -3.88 11.26 3.24
CA LEU A 180 -5.08 11.93 3.72
C LEU A 180 -5.91 12.30 2.50
N GLY A 181 -7.06 11.65 2.30
CA GLY A 181 -7.87 11.89 1.12
C GLY A 181 -9.30 11.38 1.27
N ILE A 182 -10.16 11.71 0.30
CA ILE A 182 -11.53 11.20 0.25
C ILE A 182 -11.57 10.00 -0.69
N GLY A 183 -12.27 8.93 -0.29
CA GLY A 183 -12.49 7.78 -1.15
C GLY A 183 -13.62 6.87 -0.65
N GLY A 184 -13.62 5.62 -1.12
CA GLY A 184 -14.71 4.68 -0.89
C GLY A 184 -15.68 4.63 -2.07
N ALA A 185 -16.64 3.70 -2.01
CA ALA A 185 -17.59 3.49 -3.09
C ALA A 185 -18.53 4.69 -3.31
N ASP A 186 -18.86 5.43 -2.24
CA ASP A 186 -19.84 6.52 -2.24
C ASP A 186 -19.25 7.89 -1.86
N ASP A 187 -17.92 8.02 -1.83
CA ASP A 187 -17.20 9.24 -1.43
C ASP A 187 -17.58 9.80 -0.05
N ASP A 188 -17.82 8.89 0.89
CA ASP A 188 -18.24 9.15 2.26
C ASP A 188 -17.11 8.89 3.29
N LEU A 189 -15.92 8.49 2.83
CA LEU A 189 -14.81 8.11 3.70
C LEU A 189 -13.69 9.15 3.64
N LEU A 190 -13.26 9.62 4.82
CA LEU A 190 -11.98 10.28 5.01
C LEU A 190 -10.94 9.21 5.27
N LEU A 191 -10.06 8.97 4.30
CA LEU A 191 -9.01 7.97 4.38
C LEU A 191 -7.79 8.57 5.07
N THR A 192 -7.39 7.99 6.20
CA THR A 192 -6.17 8.35 6.94
C THR A 192 -5.27 7.13 7.09
N GLY A 193 -4.08 7.17 6.49
CA GLY A 193 -3.19 6.01 6.52
C GLY A 193 -1.90 6.19 5.76
N ARG A 194 -1.31 5.07 5.34
CA ARG A 194 -0.07 5.05 4.57
C ARG A 194 -0.20 4.07 3.41
N VAL A 195 0.35 4.46 2.26
CA VAL A 195 0.55 3.56 1.11
C VAL A 195 1.92 2.92 1.27
N ASP A 196 1.98 1.59 1.29
CA ASP A 196 3.25 0.86 1.53
C ASP A 196 4.36 1.31 0.57
N LEU A 197 4.04 1.41 -0.73
CA LEU A 197 4.93 1.96 -1.73
C LEU A 197 4.16 2.71 -2.83
N LEU A 198 4.52 3.97 -3.03
CA LEU A 198 4.11 4.77 -4.17
C LEU A 198 5.30 4.94 -5.12
N VAL A 199 5.16 4.50 -6.37
CA VAL A 199 6.16 4.69 -7.42
C VAL A 199 5.71 5.81 -8.34
N ALA A 200 6.44 6.93 -8.33
CA ALA A 200 6.16 8.06 -9.22
C ALA A 200 7.01 7.97 -10.49
N ARG A 201 6.34 8.14 -11.63
CA ARG A 201 6.94 8.30 -12.96
C ARG A 201 6.43 9.58 -13.62
N LYS A 202 7.00 9.94 -14.76
CA LYS A 202 6.59 11.12 -15.54
C LYS A 202 5.11 11.04 -15.94
N GLU A 203 4.62 9.83 -16.22
CA GLU A 203 3.29 9.58 -16.74
C GLU A 203 2.21 9.54 -15.65
N GLY A 204 2.59 9.31 -14.39
CA GLY A 204 1.68 9.16 -13.27
C GLY A 204 2.25 8.33 -12.11
N LEU A 205 1.36 7.88 -11.24
CA LEU A 205 1.65 7.13 -10.02
C LEU A 205 1.28 5.66 -10.16
N ILE A 206 2.06 4.79 -9.52
CA ILE A 206 1.76 3.38 -9.35
C ILE A 206 1.70 3.10 -7.86
N VAL A 207 0.59 2.51 -7.41
CA VAL A 207 0.37 2.14 -6.02
C VAL A 207 0.72 0.68 -5.84
N VAL A 208 1.56 0.37 -4.87
CA VAL A 208 1.97 -1.00 -4.51
C VAL A 208 1.68 -1.23 -3.04
N ASP A 209 1.01 -2.32 -2.75
CA ASP A 209 0.75 -2.80 -1.39
C ASP A 209 1.45 -4.17 -1.20
N PHE A 210 2.25 -4.27 -0.15
CA PHE A 210 3.07 -5.44 0.16
C PHE A 210 2.32 -6.42 1.06
N LYS A 211 2.20 -7.67 0.63
CA LYS A 211 1.57 -8.73 1.41
C LYS A 211 2.58 -9.73 1.95
N ALA A 212 2.76 -9.74 3.27
CA ALA A 212 3.62 -10.68 4.00
C ALA A 212 2.87 -11.86 4.66
N GLY A 213 1.56 -11.95 4.43
CA GLY A 213 0.68 -12.97 5.03
C GLY A 213 0.92 -14.39 4.51
N GLU A 214 0.08 -15.32 4.94
CA GLU A 214 0.24 -16.76 4.69
C GLU A 214 -0.20 -17.24 3.30
N LYS A 215 -0.97 -16.41 2.57
CA LYS A 215 -1.53 -16.78 1.28
C LYS A 215 -0.91 -15.94 0.17
N SER A 216 -0.61 -16.61 -0.94
CA SER A 216 -0.23 -15.98 -2.21
C SER A 216 -0.96 -16.69 -3.35
N PRO A 217 -1.36 -15.97 -4.41
CA PRO A 217 -1.91 -16.59 -5.60
C PRO A 217 -0.85 -17.41 -6.33
N THR A 218 -1.25 -18.57 -6.85
CA THR A 218 -0.38 -19.50 -7.58
C THR A 218 -0.74 -19.62 -9.06
N SER A 219 -1.94 -19.17 -9.44
CA SER A 219 -2.52 -19.28 -10.77
C SER A 219 -3.52 -18.15 -11.04
N LEU A 220 -4.10 -18.11 -12.24
CA LEU A 220 -5.21 -17.20 -12.53
C LEU A 220 -6.52 -17.65 -11.86
N ASP A 221 -6.69 -18.96 -11.66
CA ASP A 221 -7.93 -19.56 -11.15
C ASP A 221 -8.13 -19.29 -9.66
N ASP A 222 -7.03 -19.18 -8.90
CA ASP A 222 -7.05 -18.85 -7.47
C ASP A 222 -6.84 -17.36 -7.20
N LEU A 223 -6.82 -16.46 -8.19
CA LEU A 223 -6.55 -15.03 -7.97
C LEU A 223 -7.43 -14.42 -6.88
N VAL A 224 -8.73 -14.69 -6.91
CA VAL A 224 -9.66 -14.07 -5.97
C VAL A 224 -9.38 -14.51 -4.53
N GLU A 225 -9.15 -15.80 -4.31
CA GLU A 225 -8.91 -16.38 -2.98
C GLU A 225 -7.45 -16.20 -2.53
N GLY A 226 -6.51 -16.62 -3.39
CA GLY A 226 -5.07 -16.59 -3.19
C GLY A 226 -4.50 -15.19 -3.06
N ALA A 227 -5.01 -14.23 -3.84
CA ALA A 227 -4.68 -12.81 -3.67
C ALA A 227 -5.65 -12.05 -2.76
N SER A 228 -6.69 -12.73 -2.23
CA SER A 228 -7.69 -12.13 -1.33
C SER A 228 -8.29 -10.82 -1.89
N LEU A 229 -8.69 -10.83 -3.16
CA LEU A 229 -9.13 -9.61 -3.87
C LEU A 229 -10.37 -8.97 -3.24
N ARG A 230 -11.22 -9.74 -2.56
CA ARG A 230 -12.37 -9.20 -1.80
C ARG A 230 -11.95 -8.38 -0.57
N THR A 231 -10.74 -8.60 -0.08
CA THR A 231 -10.16 -7.86 1.05
C THR A 231 -9.31 -6.70 0.56
N TYR A 232 -8.40 -6.96 -0.36
CA TYR A 232 -7.39 -5.97 -0.76
C TYR A 232 -7.77 -5.13 -1.99
N GLY A 233 -8.71 -5.60 -2.81
CA GLY A 233 -9.26 -4.83 -3.91
C GLY A 233 -9.84 -3.48 -3.43
N PRO A 234 -10.77 -3.47 -2.44
CA PRO A 234 -11.32 -2.23 -1.91
C PRO A 234 -10.27 -1.26 -1.33
N GLN A 235 -9.22 -1.80 -0.70
CA GLN A 235 -8.12 -1.01 -0.17
C GLN A 235 -7.36 -0.28 -1.30
N LEU A 236 -6.95 -1.01 -2.34
CA LEU A 236 -6.23 -0.43 -3.48
C LEU A 236 -7.10 0.52 -4.31
N ASP A 237 -8.39 0.21 -4.46
CA ASP A 237 -9.35 1.09 -5.11
C ASP A 237 -9.52 2.41 -4.31
N SER A 238 -9.54 2.33 -2.98
CA SER A 238 -9.56 3.50 -2.10
C SER A 238 -8.29 4.35 -2.24
N TYR A 239 -7.11 3.74 -2.32
CA TYR A 239 -5.86 4.46 -2.60
C TYR A 239 -5.90 5.18 -3.96
N ARG A 240 -6.32 4.46 -5.01
CA ARG A 240 -6.46 5.02 -6.35
C ARG A 240 -7.42 6.22 -6.35
N GLY A 241 -8.63 6.02 -5.82
CA GLY A 241 -9.67 7.05 -5.78
C GLY A 241 -9.26 8.30 -4.99
N ALA A 242 -8.54 8.13 -3.88
CA ALA A 242 -8.02 9.24 -3.10
C ALA A 242 -6.96 10.06 -3.87
N LEU A 243 -5.98 9.37 -4.47
CA LEU A 243 -4.92 10.02 -5.24
C LEU A 243 -5.47 10.72 -6.49
N GLU A 244 -6.44 10.11 -7.18
CA GLU A 244 -7.09 10.70 -8.35
C GLU A 244 -7.89 11.96 -8.00
N ARG A 245 -8.57 11.98 -6.85
CA ARG A 245 -9.27 13.18 -6.34
C ARG A 245 -8.31 14.30 -5.93
N LEU A 246 -7.10 13.96 -5.51
CA LEU A 246 -6.02 14.92 -5.29
C LEU A 246 -5.37 15.42 -6.60
N GLY A 247 -5.87 15.00 -7.77
CA GLY A 247 -5.42 15.45 -9.08
C GLY A 247 -4.26 14.64 -9.66
N HIS A 248 -3.89 13.52 -9.04
CA HIS A 248 -2.87 12.63 -9.58
C HIS A 248 -3.46 11.66 -10.60
N ARG A 249 -2.65 11.22 -11.55
CA ARG A 249 -3.01 10.12 -12.46
C ARG A 249 -2.46 8.81 -11.91
N VAL A 250 -3.31 7.86 -11.53
CA VAL A 250 -2.88 6.53 -11.08
C VAL A 250 -2.89 5.56 -12.26
N LEU A 251 -1.69 5.15 -12.67
CA LEU A 251 -1.48 4.27 -13.82
C LEU A 251 -1.84 2.82 -13.50
N GLN A 252 -1.49 2.37 -12.30
CA GLN A 252 -1.59 0.96 -11.89
C GLN A 252 -1.69 0.86 -10.36
N THR A 253 -2.42 -0.15 -9.90
CA THR A 253 -2.50 -0.61 -8.53
C THR A 253 -1.99 -2.05 -8.46
N SER A 254 -1.21 -2.41 -7.46
CA SER A 254 -0.55 -3.71 -7.41
C SER A 254 -0.48 -4.29 -6.01
N LEU A 255 -0.66 -5.60 -5.90
CA LEU A 255 -0.33 -6.41 -4.74
C LEU A 255 0.99 -7.11 -4.99
N TRP A 256 1.94 -7.04 -4.05
CA TRP A 256 3.22 -7.75 -4.13
C TRP A 256 3.42 -8.66 -2.92
N PHE A 257 3.36 -9.97 -3.15
CA PHE A 257 3.43 -11.00 -2.13
C PHE A 257 4.89 -11.32 -1.80
N VAL A 258 5.38 -10.79 -0.67
CA VAL A 258 6.82 -10.67 -0.39
C VAL A 258 7.50 -12.03 -0.21
N ARG A 259 6.78 -13.03 0.32
CA ARG A 259 7.32 -14.36 0.59
C ARG A 259 7.51 -15.21 -0.65
N THR A 260 6.73 -14.94 -1.69
CA THR A 260 6.74 -15.72 -2.94
C THR A 260 7.27 -14.89 -4.12
N GLY A 261 7.26 -13.56 -4.01
CA GLY A 261 7.47 -12.66 -5.13
C GLY A 261 6.32 -12.62 -6.14
N ALA A 262 5.17 -13.26 -5.85
CA ALA A 262 4.00 -13.16 -6.72
C ALA A 262 3.51 -11.71 -6.78
N GLN A 263 2.97 -11.29 -7.92
CA GLN A 263 2.39 -9.96 -8.07
C GLN A 263 1.08 -10.00 -8.85
N VAL A 264 0.15 -9.14 -8.47
CA VAL A 264 -1.14 -8.94 -9.13
C VAL A 264 -1.33 -7.46 -9.37
N SER A 265 -1.40 -7.03 -10.63
CA SER A 265 -1.48 -5.62 -11.02
C SER A 265 -2.68 -5.35 -11.95
N TRP A 266 -3.33 -4.19 -11.80
CA TRP A 266 -4.44 -3.72 -12.65
C TRP A 266 -4.62 -2.19 -12.66
#